data_AF-A0A1H1N0I0-F1
#
_entry.id   AF-A0A1H1N0I0-F1
#
_cell.length_a   1.000
_cell.length_b   1.000
_cell.length_c   1.000
_cell.angle_alpha   90.00
_cell.angle_beta   90.00
_cell.angle_gamma   90.00
#
_symmetry.space_group_name_H-M   'P 1'
#
loop_
_entity.id
_entity.type
_entity.pdbx_description
1 polymer ?
#
loop_
_entity_poly.entity_id
_entity_poly.type
_entity_poly.pdbx_seq_one_letter_code
_entity_poly.pdbx_strand_id
1 'polypeptide(L)'
;MRSRPLAVLVALAAAVGIVLPIGATASAAPAAAAPLAQGVAVDRDTAGELAAVFDAINAFRATEDLPPLRFMPALHTVAQSWSYELGQTDQFKHRTDFASRYPAGSTRSGEIIAWRSDMRAAELVTQWINSPAHKAHLLGDYTAMGIGVAEVRDYRGSSRTALIGTVNFGKYVGSAQPTTYANVQEWVRAGGRVASPPPAPLQTTFDRIPARDTMQASVELSASSSDATQVSEVYLAPSHVFFEALTAAPAAARNDRALLLVDPAGPSSAVLAELRRLNPATVTAVGTASVLSEASLSAVRSALPAAQVTRVAGRDVAEISANFARQEFPGARSAYMAAERNLSDATSGASSAAVSGVPLVLTPRVNTMPDAVRSYFAQARLSELVIVGGAPTLAKAHQDQVRAASSGTAVQLVRGADRFRTNAATLQTAWSGAQSTVYLASGLRFGHAAIGSAVATGVGPVVLTSIGCVPPAPHSFASAVDPDRVVALGREWTVSDNAAMLGRCAR
;
A
#
# COMPACT_ATOMS: atom_id res chain seq x y z
N MET A 1 -83.20 13.14 -59.00
CA MET A 1 -84.42 12.88 -58.20
C MET A 1 -84.02 12.52 -56.78
N ARG A 2 -84.68 13.13 -55.78
CA ARG A 2 -84.77 12.75 -54.36
C ARG A 2 -83.55 12.93 -53.43
N SER A 3 -83.58 14.06 -52.71
CA SER A 3 -83.55 14.23 -51.22
C SER A 3 -82.70 13.32 -50.32
N ARG A 4 -81.87 13.98 -49.48
CA ARG A 4 -81.05 13.51 -48.32
C ARG A 4 -81.89 12.90 -47.18
N PRO A 5 -81.30 12.18 -46.18
CA PRO A 5 -80.83 12.85 -44.95
C PRO A 5 -79.62 12.22 -44.19
N LEU A 6 -79.23 12.93 -43.12
CA LEU A 6 -78.19 12.80 -42.09
C LEU A 6 -77.81 11.39 -41.56
N ALA A 7 -76.54 11.22 -41.16
CA ALA A 7 -76.17 10.84 -39.78
C ALA A 7 -74.65 10.98 -39.49
N VAL A 8 -74.36 11.90 -38.56
CA VAL A 8 -73.40 11.83 -37.44
C VAL A 8 -71.95 11.34 -37.68
N LEU A 9 -71.02 12.30 -37.62
CA LEU A 9 -69.60 12.08 -37.29
C LEU A 9 -69.47 11.54 -35.86
N VAL A 10 -68.85 10.37 -35.71
CA VAL A 10 -68.17 9.96 -34.49
C VAL A 10 -66.69 9.84 -34.83
N ALA A 11 -65.88 10.70 -34.21
CA ALA A 11 -64.43 10.65 -34.30
C ALA A 11 -63.91 9.44 -33.50
N LEU A 12 -63.26 8.50 -34.17
CA LEU A 12 -62.28 7.61 -33.54
C LEU A 12 -60.94 7.79 -34.26
N ALA A 13 -60.02 8.47 -33.58
CA ALA A 13 -58.64 8.59 -33.96
C ALA A 13 -57.95 7.21 -33.81
N ALA A 14 -57.65 6.56 -34.92
CA ALA A 14 -56.70 5.45 -34.96
C ALA A 14 -55.28 6.03 -34.95
N ALA A 15 -54.69 6.14 -33.76
CA ALA A 15 -53.28 6.46 -33.60
C ALA A 15 -52.44 5.29 -34.15
N VAL A 16 -51.69 5.54 -35.21
CA VAL A 16 -50.59 4.68 -35.65
C VAL A 16 -49.51 4.75 -34.59
N GLY A 17 -49.42 3.72 -33.75
CA GLY A 17 -48.38 3.56 -32.76
C GLY A 17 -47.03 3.33 -33.43
N ILE A 18 -46.25 4.40 -33.57
CA ILE A 18 -44.80 4.30 -33.80
C ILE A 18 -44.21 3.80 -32.48
N VAL A 19 -43.82 2.52 -32.44
CA VAL A 19 -43.02 1.96 -31.35
C VAL A 19 -41.61 2.52 -31.49
N LEU A 20 -41.33 3.60 -30.76
CA LEU A 20 -39.98 4.03 -30.46
C LEU A 20 -39.35 3.01 -29.49
N PRO A 21 -38.09 2.57 -29.70
CA PRO A 21 -37.41 1.76 -28.71
C PRO A 21 -37.23 2.61 -27.45
N ILE A 22 -37.91 2.19 -26.39
CA ILE A 22 -37.73 2.74 -25.04
C ILE A 22 -36.25 2.59 -24.72
N GLY A 23 -35.62 3.72 -24.37
CA GLY A 23 -34.20 3.79 -24.05
C GLY A 23 -33.82 2.72 -23.04
N ALA A 24 -32.79 1.95 -23.38
CA ALA A 24 -32.06 1.20 -22.39
C ALA A 24 -31.45 2.21 -21.41
N THR A 25 -32.13 2.42 -20.29
CA THR A 25 -31.52 3.03 -19.12
C THR A 25 -30.34 2.13 -18.79
N ALA A 26 -29.12 2.63 -19.02
CA ALA A 26 -27.93 2.01 -18.49
C ALA A 26 -28.14 1.87 -16.98
N SER A 27 -28.42 0.65 -16.52
CA SER A 27 -28.40 0.32 -15.12
C SER A 27 -26.98 0.65 -14.67
N ALA A 28 -26.82 1.76 -13.96
CA ALA A 28 -25.62 2.01 -13.21
C ALA A 28 -25.37 0.73 -12.40
N ALA A 29 -24.22 0.08 -12.62
CA ALA A 29 -23.79 -0.98 -11.73
C ALA A 29 -23.87 -0.40 -10.31
N PRO A 30 -24.47 -1.10 -9.35
CA PRO A 30 -24.52 -0.59 -7.98
C PRO A 30 -23.08 -0.28 -7.60
N ALA A 31 -22.83 0.98 -7.21
CA ALA A 31 -21.56 1.38 -6.64
C ALA A 31 -21.19 0.30 -5.63
N ALA A 32 -20.02 -0.34 -5.81
CA ALA A 32 -19.53 -1.31 -4.84
C ALA A 32 -19.61 -0.61 -3.48
N ALA A 33 -20.45 -1.15 -2.59
CA ALA A 33 -20.64 -0.57 -1.28
C ALA A 33 -19.26 -0.34 -0.67
N ALA A 34 -19.00 0.89 -0.23
CA ALA A 34 -17.76 1.20 0.48
C ALA A 34 -17.55 0.14 1.58
N PRO A 35 -16.35 -0.44 1.73
CA PRO A 35 -16.10 -1.36 2.82
C PRO A 35 -16.45 -0.62 4.11
N LEU A 36 -17.37 -1.19 4.89
CA LEU A 36 -17.82 -0.62 6.16
C LEU A 36 -16.60 -0.38 7.05
N ALA A 37 -16.39 0.87 7.48
CA ALA A 37 -15.42 1.17 8.54
C ALA A 37 -15.74 0.27 9.74
N GLN A 38 -14.81 -0.64 10.08
CA GLN A 38 -14.99 -1.58 11.18
C GLN A 38 -14.57 -0.92 12.49
N GLY A 39 -15.33 -1.19 13.56
CA GLY A 39 -15.25 -0.40 14.76
C GLY A 39 -13.97 -0.56 15.57
N VAL A 40 -13.89 0.25 16.61
CA VAL A 40 -12.69 0.43 17.43
C VAL A 40 -12.52 -0.75 18.38
N ALA A 41 -11.36 -1.41 18.33
CA ALA A 41 -10.96 -2.36 19.34
C ALA A 41 -10.74 -1.64 20.69
N VAL A 42 -11.38 -2.10 21.77
CA VAL A 42 -11.38 -1.41 23.07
C VAL A 42 -10.40 -2.08 24.04
N ASP A 43 -9.63 -1.28 24.77
CA ASP A 43 -8.74 -1.76 25.84
C ASP A 43 -9.58 -2.18 27.06
N ARG A 44 -9.48 -3.46 27.44
CA ARG A 44 -10.02 -4.03 28.69
C ARG A 44 -8.95 -4.87 29.34
N ASP A 45 -9.09 -5.12 30.64
CA ASP A 45 -8.35 -6.16 31.37
C ASP A 45 -8.71 -7.56 30.81
N THR A 46 -8.12 -7.87 29.65
CA THR A 46 -8.36 -9.03 28.79
C THR A 46 -7.82 -10.33 29.38
N ALA A 47 -7.05 -10.26 30.48
CA ALA A 47 -6.49 -11.44 31.15
C ALA A 47 -7.57 -12.43 31.61
N GLY A 48 -8.72 -11.93 32.08
CA GLY A 48 -9.84 -12.77 32.49
C GLY A 48 -10.47 -13.55 31.32
N GLU A 49 -10.61 -12.91 30.16
CA GLU A 49 -11.16 -13.54 28.96
C GLU A 49 -10.18 -14.57 28.36
N LEU A 50 -8.88 -14.25 28.35
CA LEU A 50 -7.83 -15.20 27.98
C LEU A 50 -7.84 -16.43 28.89
N ALA A 51 -7.95 -16.23 30.21
CA ALA A 51 -8.04 -17.31 31.19
C ALA A 51 -9.28 -18.17 30.94
N ALA A 52 -10.44 -17.56 30.70
CA ALA A 52 -11.67 -18.27 30.43
C ALA A 52 -11.58 -19.17 29.18
N VAL A 53 -10.97 -18.68 28.09
CA VAL A 53 -10.73 -19.49 26.89
C VAL A 53 -9.72 -20.60 27.17
N PHE A 54 -8.63 -20.30 27.88
CA PHE A 54 -7.58 -21.26 28.22
C PHE A 54 -8.13 -22.42 29.04
N ASP A 55 -8.87 -22.11 30.10
CA ASP A 55 -9.44 -23.06 31.03
C ASP A 55 -10.51 -23.91 30.33
N ALA A 56 -11.35 -23.31 29.47
CA ALA A 56 -12.36 -24.04 28.71
C ALA A 56 -11.74 -25.03 27.70
N ILE A 57 -10.64 -24.67 27.02
CA ILE A 57 -9.92 -25.60 26.14
C ILE A 57 -9.35 -26.77 26.92
N ASN A 58 -8.67 -26.50 28.04
CA ASN A 58 -8.06 -27.57 28.85
C ASN A 58 -9.10 -28.44 29.57
N ALA A 59 -10.24 -27.87 29.97
CA ALA A 59 -11.37 -28.65 30.48
C ALA A 59 -11.93 -29.60 29.42
N PHE A 60 -12.14 -29.12 28.19
CA PHE A 60 -12.56 -29.97 27.08
C PHE A 60 -11.54 -31.07 26.77
N ARG A 61 -10.24 -30.74 26.74
CA ARG A 61 -9.17 -31.73 26.55
C ARG A 61 -9.18 -32.81 27.64
N ALA A 62 -9.45 -32.45 28.89
CA ALA A 62 -9.57 -33.40 29.98
C ALA A 62 -10.75 -34.37 29.80
N THR A 63 -11.87 -33.93 29.20
CA THR A 63 -12.99 -34.85 28.87
C THR A 63 -12.67 -35.85 27.78
N GLU A 64 -11.58 -35.63 27.05
CA GLU A 64 -11.08 -36.47 25.95
C GLU A 64 -9.77 -37.18 26.36
N ASP A 65 -9.47 -37.25 27.66
CA ASP A 65 -8.28 -37.87 28.26
C ASP A 65 -6.93 -37.33 27.74
N LEU A 66 -6.90 -36.08 27.29
CA LEU A 66 -5.69 -35.42 26.79
C LEU A 66 -4.99 -34.58 27.87
N PRO A 67 -3.65 -34.51 27.85
CA PRO A 67 -2.91 -33.65 28.78
C PRO A 67 -3.23 -32.16 28.53
N PRO A 68 -3.19 -31.33 29.59
CA PRO A 68 -3.41 -29.90 29.46
C PRO A 68 -2.26 -29.24 28.69
N LEU A 69 -2.62 -28.27 27.86
CA LEU A 69 -1.67 -27.38 27.19
C LEU A 69 -1.18 -26.31 28.16
N ARG A 70 0.07 -25.87 28.00
CA ARG A 70 0.65 -24.75 28.75
C ARG A 70 0.41 -23.42 28.04
N PHE A 71 0.29 -22.33 28.80
CA PHE A 71 0.17 -20.99 28.22
C PHE A 71 1.55 -20.49 27.76
N MET A 72 1.68 -20.10 26.49
CA MET A 72 2.92 -19.59 25.93
C MET A 72 2.76 -18.13 25.49
N PRO A 73 3.42 -17.16 26.16
CA PRO A 73 3.28 -15.74 25.84
C PRO A 73 3.65 -15.41 24.39
N ALA A 74 4.65 -16.08 23.84
CA ALA A 74 5.06 -15.84 22.45
C ALA A 74 3.96 -16.21 21.45
N LEU A 75 3.21 -17.29 21.70
CA LEU A 75 2.04 -17.63 20.88
C LEU A 75 0.86 -16.68 21.17
N HIS A 76 0.70 -16.21 22.41
CA HIS A 76 -0.30 -15.19 22.76
C HIS A 76 -0.07 -13.92 21.94
N THR A 77 1.17 -13.44 21.80
CA THR A 77 1.47 -12.28 20.95
C THR A 77 1.03 -12.48 19.50
N VAL A 78 1.24 -13.69 18.95
CA VAL A 78 0.78 -14.03 17.60
C VAL A 78 -0.75 -14.00 17.52
N ALA A 79 -1.44 -14.66 18.45
CA ALA A 79 -2.90 -14.77 18.46
C ALA A 79 -3.61 -13.43 18.76
N GLN A 80 -3.08 -12.66 19.71
CA GLN A 80 -3.62 -11.36 20.14
C GLN A 80 -3.53 -10.33 19.02
N SER A 81 -2.39 -10.24 18.33
CA SER A 81 -2.26 -9.35 17.18
C SER A 81 -3.24 -9.71 16.06
N TRP A 82 -3.53 -11.00 15.86
CA TRP A 82 -4.49 -11.41 14.84
C TRP A 82 -5.93 -11.14 15.26
N SER A 83 -6.27 -11.29 16.54
CA SER A 83 -7.62 -10.98 17.03
C SER A 83 -7.93 -9.48 16.88
N TYR A 84 -6.94 -8.61 17.11
CA TYR A 84 -7.08 -7.18 16.80
C TYR A 84 -7.22 -6.92 15.30
N GLU A 85 -6.39 -7.54 14.45
CA GLU A 85 -6.50 -7.41 13.00
C GLU A 85 -7.88 -7.84 12.49
N LEU A 86 -8.39 -8.99 12.95
CA LEU A 86 -9.72 -9.50 12.60
C LEU A 86 -10.86 -8.58 13.05
N GLY A 87 -10.62 -7.76 14.08
CA GLY A 87 -11.58 -6.80 14.60
C GLY A 87 -11.53 -5.45 13.93
N GLN A 88 -10.36 -5.06 13.44
CA GLN A 88 -10.15 -3.80 12.74
C GLN A 88 -10.36 -3.94 11.23
N THR A 89 -10.50 -5.17 10.71
CA THR A 89 -10.58 -5.47 9.28
C THR A 89 -11.76 -6.39 8.97
N ASP A 90 -12.41 -6.24 7.80
CA ASP A 90 -13.46 -7.18 7.36
C ASP A 90 -12.92 -8.53 6.87
N GLN A 91 -11.64 -8.81 7.12
CA GLN A 91 -10.93 -9.98 6.63
C GLN A 91 -10.98 -11.10 7.65
N PHE A 92 -12.19 -11.63 7.94
CA PHE A 92 -12.32 -12.76 8.88
C PHE A 92 -11.78 -14.07 8.28
N LYS A 93 -10.46 -14.25 8.35
CA LYS A 93 -9.73 -15.36 7.73
C LYS A 93 -8.57 -15.80 8.62
N HIS A 94 -8.12 -17.03 8.43
CA HIS A 94 -6.88 -17.50 9.06
C HIS A 94 -5.68 -16.69 8.58
N ARG A 95 -4.71 -16.48 9.46
CA ARG A 95 -3.41 -15.90 9.10
C ARG A 95 -2.68 -16.91 8.23
N THR A 96 -2.11 -16.51 7.10
CA THR A 96 -1.41 -17.45 6.20
C THR A 96 0.04 -17.73 6.62
N ASP A 97 0.62 -16.85 7.44
CA ASP A 97 2.02 -16.90 7.89
C ASP A 97 2.17 -17.18 9.39
N PHE A 98 1.14 -17.67 10.08
CA PHE A 98 1.18 -17.83 11.53
C PHE A 98 2.34 -18.74 11.99
N ALA A 99 2.58 -19.86 11.29
CA ALA A 99 3.61 -20.82 11.66
C ALA A 99 5.03 -20.22 11.59
N SER A 100 5.31 -19.31 10.66
CA SER A 100 6.63 -18.67 10.55
C SER A 100 6.87 -17.60 11.63
N ARG A 101 5.82 -17.21 12.37
CA ARG A 101 5.89 -16.27 13.50
C ARG A 101 6.08 -16.95 14.85
N TYR A 102 6.05 -18.28 14.88
CA TYR A 102 6.25 -19.03 16.11
C TYR A 102 7.72 -18.96 16.53
N PRO A 103 8.00 -19.02 17.84
CA PRO A 103 9.36 -19.29 18.31
C PRO A 103 9.95 -20.54 17.65
N ALA A 104 11.26 -20.50 17.40
CA ALA A 104 11.99 -21.64 16.85
C ALA A 104 11.79 -22.90 17.69
N GLY A 105 11.82 -24.07 17.02
CA GLY A 105 11.66 -25.38 17.66
C GLY A 105 10.23 -25.91 17.69
N SER A 106 9.28 -25.22 17.07
CA SER A 106 7.93 -25.77 16.87
C SER A 106 7.96 -26.91 15.85
N THR A 107 7.48 -28.08 16.24
CA THR A 107 7.37 -29.28 15.37
C THR A 107 5.96 -29.47 14.82
N ARG A 108 4.98 -28.74 15.35
CA ARG A 108 3.59 -28.71 14.87
C ARG A 108 2.98 -27.38 15.25
N SER A 109 2.22 -26.80 14.31
CA SER A 109 1.51 -25.54 14.53
C SER A 109 0.02 -25.71 14.23
N GLY A 110 -0.84 -24.86 14.80
CA GLY A 110 -2.26 -24.81 14.49
C GLY A 110 -2.84 -23.44 14.79
N GLU A 111 -3.90 -23.06 14.07
CA GLU A 111 -4.63 -21.84 14.34
C GLU A 111 -6.13 -22.10 14.22
N ILE A 112 -6.89 -21.59 15.17
CA ILE A 112 -8.35 -21.51 15.09
C ILE A 112 -8.79 -20.09 15.40
N ILE A 113 -9.84 -19.64 14.71
CA ILE A 113 -10.43 -18.30 14.90
C ILE A 113 -11.94 -18.44 15.07
N ALA A 114 -12.56 -17.55 15.83
CA ALA A 114 -14.01 -17.45 15.98
C ALA A 114 -14.40 -16.03 16.37
N TRP A 115 -15.68 -15.71 16.22
CA TRP A 115 -16.26 -14.50 16.76
C TRP A 115 -17.67 -14.77 17.28
N ARG A 116 -18.13 -13.95 18.22
CA ARG A 116 -19.45 -14.06 18.86
C ARG A 116 -19.96 -12.70 19.33
N SER A 117 -21.28 -12.49 19.33
CA SER A 117 -21.89 -11.21 19.70
C SER A 117 -22.36 -11.10 21.16
N ASP A 118 -22.35 -12.18 21.93
CA ASP A 118 -22.78 -12.20 23.34
C ASP A 118 -21.62 -11.96 24.33
N MET A 119 -20.41 -11.70 23.82
CA MET A 119 -19.19 -11.40 24.59
C MET A 119 -18.69 -12.51 25.53
N ARG A 120 -19.23 -13.73 25.46
CA ARG A 120 -18.83 -14.84 26.36
C ARG A 120 -17.59 -15.58 25.86
N ALA A 121 -16.40 -15.14 26.27
CA ALA A 121 -15.11 -15.69 25.80
C ALA A 121 -15.01 -17.23 25.86
N ALA A 122 -15.39 -17.84 26.98
CA ALA A 122 -15.33 -19.30 27.16
C ALA A 122 -16.09 -20.08 26.06
N GLU A 123 -17.18 -19.54 25.52
CA GLU A 123 -17.96 -20.30 24.54
C GLU A 123 -17.51 -20.14 23.10
N LEU A 124 -16.45 -19.36 22.85
CA LEU A 124 -15.66 -19.53 21.62
C LEU A 124 -15.22 -21.00 21.50
N VAL A 125 -14.92 -21.66 22.63
CA VAL A 125 -14.54 -23.07 22.68
C VAL A 125 -15.69 -23.98 22.26
N THR A 126 -16.92 -23.73 22.73
CA THR A 126 -18.11 -24.48 22.28
C THR A 126 -18.30 -24.36 20.77
N GLN A 127 -18.10 -23.17 20.21
CA GLN A 127 -18.18 -22.95 18.76
C GLN A 127 -17.09 -23.73 18.00
N TRP A 128 -15.86 -23.78 18.53
CA TRP A 128 -14.78 -24.57 17.96
C TRP A 128 -15.00 -26.08 18.08
N ILE A 129 -15.57 -26.57 19.19
CA ILE A 129 -15.96 -27.99 19.36
C ILE A 129 -16.99 -28.40 18.31
N ASN A 130 -17.95 -27.53 18.02
CA ASN A 130 -19.03 -27.81 17.05
C ASN A 130 -18.56 -27.74 15.58
N SER A 131 -17.31 -27.32 15.32
CA SER A 131 -16.71 -27.33 13.98
C SER A 131 -15.71 -28.48 13.88
N PRO A 132 -15.91 -29.49 13.02
CA PRO A 132 -15.01 -30.64 12.91
C PRO A 132 -13.54 -30.25 12.66
N ALA A 133 -13.30 -29.24 11.82
CA ALA A 133 -11.95 -28.75 11.52
C ALA A 133 -11.29 -28.05 12.72
N HIS A 134 -12.03 -27.24 13.47
CA HIS A 134 -11.50 -26.59 14.67
C HIS A 134 -11.34 -27.58 15.83
N LYS A 135 -12.28 -28.51 16.00
CA LYS A 135 -12.21 -29.60 16.99
C LYS A 135 -10.94 -30.44 16.82
N ALA A 136 -10.53 -30.72 15.57
CA ALA A 136 -9.30 -31.45 15.30
C ALA A 136 -8.04 -30.75 15.85
N HIS A 137 -8.01 -29.42 15.88
CA HIS A 137 -6.92 -28.68 16.53
C HIS A 137 -7.00 -28.72 18.06
N LEU A 138 -8.21 -28.65 18.65
CA LEU A 138 -8.41 -28.79 20.10
C LEU A 138 -7.95 -30.16 20.63
N LEU A 139 -8.16 -31.22 19.84
CA LEU A 139 -7.71 -32.59 20.12
C LEU A 139 -6.26 -32.85 19.68
N GLY A 140 -5.60 -31.87 19.07
CA GLY A 140 -4.28 -32.04 18.50
C GLY A 140 -3.20 -32.34 19.54
N ASP A 141 -2.17 -33.04 19.09
CA ASP A 141 -0.92 -33.28 19.81
C ASP A 141 -0.06 -32.02 19.76
N TYR A 142 -0.31 -31.15 20.74
CA TYR A 142 0.37 -29.89 21.02
C TYR A 142 0.81 -29.88 22.49
N THR A 143 1.79 -29.04 22.84
CA THR A 143 2.26 -28.88 24.22
C THR A 143 1.94 -27.50 24.80
N ALA A 144 1.67 -26.52 23.93
CA ALA A 144 1.40 -25.15 24.32
C ALA A 144 0.33 -24.50 23.45
N MET A 145 -0.30 -23.47 24.01
CA MET A 145 -1.18 -22.58 23.28
C MET A 145 -0.96 -21.11 23.66
N GLY A 146 -1.27 -20.23 22.73
CA GLY A 146 -1.44 -18.80 22.96
C GLY A 146 -2.81 -18.37 22.47
N ILE A 147 -3.42 -17.43 23.19
CA ILE A 147 -4.81 -17.02 22.98
C ILE A 147 -4.81 -15.52 22.74
N GLY A 148 -5.60 -15.06 21.78
CA GLY A 148 -5.91 -13.65 21.58
C GLY A 148 -7.41 -13.43 21.65
N VAL A 149 -7.83 -12.30 22.21
CA VAL A 149 -9.23 -11.87 22.20
C VAL A 149 -9.35 -10.38 21.90
N ALA A 150 -10.35 -9.97 21.14
CA ALA A 150 -10.61 -8.56 20.84
C ALA A 150 -12.10 -8.26 20.94
N GLU A 151 -12.45 -7.24 21.73
CA GLU A 151 -13.77 -6.62 21.70
C GLU A 151 -13.81 -5.60 20.57
N VAL A 152 -14.83 -5.71 19.73
CA VAL A 152 -15.00 -4.90 18.53
C VAL A 152 -16.40 -4.31 18.54
N ARG A 153 -16.50 -2.98 18.55
CA ARG A 153 -17.78 -2.29 18.36
C ARG A 153 -18.16 -2.28 16.89
N ASP A 154 -19.45 -2.15 16.62
CA ASP A 154 -19.99 -1.99 15.27
C ASP A 154 -19.52 -3.07 14.26
N TYR A 155 -19.36 -4.31 14.75
CA TYR A 155 -18.73 -5.37 13.98
C TYR A 155 -19.62 -5.81 12.81
N ARG A 156 -19.05 -5.85 11.59
CA ARG A 156 -19.74 -6.21 10.34
C ARG A 156 -21.02 -5.40 10.06
N GLY A 157 -21.01 -4.10 10.38
CA GLY A 157 -22.16 -3.22 10.14
C GLY A 157 -23.36 -3.47 11.05
N SER A 158 -23.21 -4.34 12.05
CA SER A 158 -24.19 -4.45 13.14
C SER A 158 -23.91 -3.35 14.15
N SER A 159 -24.91 -2.70 14.74
CA SER A 159 -24.73 -1.78 15.88
C SER A 159 -24.36 -2.50 17.19
N ARG A 160 -23.76 -3.69 17.09
CA ARG A 160 -23.50 -4.62 18.19
C ARG A 160 -22.00 -4.79 18.39
N THR A 161 -21.63 -4.98 19.64
CA THR A 161 -20.28 -5.40 20.02
C THR A 161 -20.11 -6.89 19.72
N ALA A 162 -18.93 -7.28 19.24
CA ALA A 162 -18.51 -8.66 19.08
C ALA A 162 -17.20 -8.92 19.81
N LEU A 163 -17.04 -10.16 20.28
CA LEU A 163 -15.78 -10.70 20.77
C LEU A 163 -15.20 -11.61 19.68
N ILE A 164 -13.99 -11.29 19.24
CA ILE A 164 -13.20 -12.11 18.32
C ILE A 164 -12.14 -12.85 19.12
N GLY A 165 -11.91 -14.12 18.80
CA GLY A 165 -10.86 -14.92 19.42
C GLY A 165 -10.01 -15.67 18.39
N THR A 166 -8.71 -15.73 18.66
CA THR A 166 -7.73 -16.55 17.94
C THR A 166 -7.00 -17.44 18.95
N VAL A 167 -6.74 -18.70 18.59
CA VAL A 167 -5.84 -19.56 19.38
C VAL A 167 -4.79 -20.15 18.45
N ASN A 168 -3.53 -19.99 18.85
CA ASN A 168 -2.38 -20.57 18.19
C ASN A 168 -1.83 -21.72 19.03
N PHE A 169 -1.68 -22.91 18.46
CA PHE A 169 -1.21 -24.12 19.12
C PHE A 169 0.18 -24.51 18.64
N GLY A 170 1.10 -24.83 19.55
CA GLY A 170 2.46 -25.24 19.23
C GLY A 170 2.87 -26.53 19.92
N LYS A 171 3.57 -27.41 19.20
CA LYS A 171 4.29 -28.55 19.80
C LYS A 171 5.77 -28.24 19.90
N TYR A 172 6.28 -28.23 21.12
CA TYR A 172 7.69 -28.04 21.45
C TYR A 172 8.17 -29.27 22.24
N VAL A 173 9.38 -29.74 21.94
CA VAL A 173 10.01 -30.91 22.57
C VAL A 173 11.44 -30.57 23.00
N GLY A 174 11.95 -31.22 24.05
CA GLY A 174 13.31 -30.99 24.56
C GLY A 174 13.45 -29.81 25.54
N SER A 175 14.68 -29.50 25.95
CA SER A 175 15.00 -28.52 27.01
C SER A 175 15.12 -27.06 26.57
N ALA A 176 15.11 -26.79 25.25
CA ALA A 176 15.23 -25.44 24.69
C ALA A 176 13.86 -24.78 24.40
N GLN A 177 12.82 -25.09 25.18
CA GLN A 177 11.48 -24.56 24.89
C GLN A 177 11.37 -23.07 25.26
N PRO A 178 10.59 -22.30 24.49
CA PRO A 178 10.18 -20.97 24.90
C PRO A 178 9.47 -21.00 26.25
N THR A 179 9.54 -19.90 27.01
CA THR A 179 8.90 -19.77 28.31
C THR A 179 7.41 -20.10 28.24
N THR A 180 6.94 -20.93 29.18
CA THR A 180 5.53 -21.29 29.31
C THR A 180 5.09 -21.25 30.78
N TYR A 181 3.81 -20.97 30.99
CA TYR A 181 3.16 -20.91 32.29
C TYR A 181 2.09 -22.00 32.39
N ALA A 182 1.76 -22.46 33.59
CA ALA A 182 0.71 -23.48 33.73
C ALA A 182 -0.66 -22.95 33.30
N ASN A 183 -0.89 -21.63 33.45
CA ASN A 183 -2.11 -20.94 33.03
C ASN A 183 -1.84 -19.44 32.82
N VAL A 184 -2.86 -18.72 32.35
CA VAL A 184 -2.82 -17.27 32.12
C VAL A 184 -2.54 -16.50 33.42
N GLN A 185 -3.08 -16.94 34.56
CA GLN A 185 -2.94 -16.22 35.83
C GLN A 185 -1.51 -16.24 36.40
N GLU A 186 -0.78 -17.33 36.17
CA GLU A 186 0.66 -17.39 36.49
C GLU A 186 1.47 -16.43 35.63
N TRP A 187 1.15 -16.33 34.33
CA TRP A 187 1.81 -15.37 33.44
C TRP A 187 1.58 -13.92 33.90
N VAL A 188 0.33 -13.57 34.24
CA VAL A 188 -0.02 -12.23 34.74
C VAL A 188 0.69 -11.91 36.06
N ARG A 189 0.73 -12.87 37.00
CA ARG A 189 1.49 -12.74 38.25
C ARG A 189 2.98 -12.55 38.03
N ALA A 190 3.54 -13.13 36.97
CA ALA A 190 4.92 -12.94 36.55
C ALA A 190 5.17 -11.62 35.80
N GLY A 191 4.19 -10.70 35.76
CA GLY A 191 4.30 -9.40 35.10
C GLY A 191 3.80 -9.37 33.66
N GLY A 192 3.20 -10.46 33.17
CA GLY A 192 2.57 -10.53 31.85
C GLY A 192 1.47 -9.48 31.68
N ARG A 193 1.38 -8.90 30.48
CA ARG A 193 0.35 -7.94 30.08
C ARG A 193 -0.10 -8.23 28.67
N VAL A 194 -1.40 -8.05 28.42
CA VAL A 194 -1.93 -8.05 27.07
C VAL A 194 -1.59 -6.71 26.42
N ALA A 195 -1.11 -6.74 25.18
CA ALA A 195 -0.85 -5.51 24.45
C ALA A 195 -2.17 -4.77 24.17
N SER A 196 -2.22 -3.46 24.37
CA SER A 196 -3.38 -2.65 23.97
C SER A 196 -3.64 -2.78 22.46
N PRO A 197 -4.90 -2.65 22.01
CA PRO A 197 -5.21 -2.64 20.59
C PRO A 197 -4.43 -1.54 19.86
N PRO A 198 -4.07 -1.75 18.58
CA PRO A 198 -3.61 -0.66 17.75
C PRO A 198 -4.66 0.46 17.74
N PRO A 199 -4.26 1.74 17.74
CA PRO A 199 -5.22 2.84 17.67
C PRO A 199 -6.12 2.69 16.45
N ALA A 200 -7.37 3.16 16.59
CA ALA A 200 -8.35 3.16 15.51
C ALA A 200 -7.75 3.83 14.25
N PRO A 201 -8.14 3.37 13.05
CA PRO A 201 -7.71 4.00 11.82
C PRO A 201 -8.09 5.49 11.80
N LEU A 202 -7.19 6.35 11.31
CA LEU A 202 -7.42 7.80 11.27
C LEU A 202 -8.51 8.18 10.25
N GLN A 203 -8.78 7.30 9.29
CA GLN A 203 -9.71 7.52 8.19
C GLN A 203 -10.74 6.41 8.15
N THR A 204 -11.98 6.74 7.85
CA THR A 204 -13.08 5.77 7.74
C THR A 204 -13.41 5.40 6.30
N THR A 205 -12.89 6.15 5.33
CA THR A 205 -13.04 5.91 3.89
C THR A 205 -11.74 6.19 3.15
N PHE A 206 -11.54 5.55 2.01
CA PHE A 206 -10.39 5.75 1.13
C PHE A 206 -10.77 5.46 -0.32
N ASP A 207 -10.00 6.01 -1.26
CA ASP A 207 -10.05 5.63 -2.67
C ASP A 207 -9.00 4.57 -2.98
N ARG A 208 -9.26 3.73 -3.98
CA ARG A 208 -8.32 2.70 -4.42
C ARG A 208 -8.05 2.82 -5.90
N ILE A 209 -6.78 2.62 -6.27
CA ILE A 209 -6.35 2.33 -7.65
C ILE A 209 -6.06 0.82 -7.72
N PRO A 210 -7.05 -0.03 -8.10
CA PRO A 210 -6.97 -1.48 -7.98
C PRO A 210 -6.27 -2.16 -9.17
N ALA A 211 -5.29 -1.47 -9.76
CA ALA A 211 -4.54 -1.94 -10.89
C ALA A 211 -3.93 -3.34 -10.63
N ARG A 212 -4.01 -4.21 -11.64
CA ARG A 212 -3.46 -5.57 -11.57
C ARG A 212 -1.95 -5.60 -11.82
N ASP A 213 -1.46 -4.59 -12.55
CA ASP A 213 -0.10 -4.45 -13.02
C ASP A 213 0.29 -2.96 -13.07
N THR A 214 1.56 -2.76 -13.39
CA THR A 214 2.26 -1.49 -13.32
C THR A 214 1.84 -0.51 -14.42
N MET A 215 1.57 -1.02 -15.62
CA MET A 215 1.10 -0.20 -16.75
C MET A 215 -0.33 0.27 -16.51
N GLN A 216 -1.22 -0.64 -16.09
CA GLN A 216 -2.59 -0.30 -15.72
C GLN A 216 -2.62 0.74 -14.60
N ALA A 217 -1.75 0.61 -13.59
CA ALA A 217 -1.64 1.59 -12.52
C ALA A 217 -1.28 2.99 -13.06
N SER A 218 -0.34 3.08 -14.01
CA SER A 218 0.03 4.37 -14.60
C SER A 218 -1.10 5.02 -15.41
N VAL A 219 -1.89 4.21 -16.13
CA VAL A 219 -3.07 4.69 -16.88
C VAL A 219 -4.18 5.15 -15.93
N GLU A 220 -4.51 4.33 -14.92
CA GLU A 220 -5.56 4.66 -13.95
C GLU A 220 -5.21 5.91 -13.13
N LEU A 221 -3.93 6.05 -12.72
CA LEU A 221 -3.48 7.25 -12.03
C LEU A 221 -3.57 8.49 -12.93
N SER A 222 -3.06 8.43 -14.16
CA SER A 222 -3.16 9.55 -15.12
C SER A 222 -4.62 9.95 -15.40
N ALA A 223 -5.53 8.99 -15.53
CA ALA A 223 -6.95 9.25 -15.72
C ALA A 223 -7.61 9.88 -14.48
N SER A 224 -7.11 9.56 -13.28
CA SER A 224 -7.66 10.05 -12.01
C SER A 224 -7.15 11.42 -11.57
N SER A 225 -6.02 11.88 -12.09
CA SER A 225 -5.32 13.07 -11.59
C SER A 225 -4.99 14.14 -12.63
N SER A 226 -5.11 13.86 -13.93
CA SER A 226 -4.83 14.82 -14.99
C SER A 226 -6.10 15.23 -15.73
N ASP A 227 -6.31 16.55 -15.88
CA ASP A 227 -7.19 17.07 -16.91
C ASP A 227 -6.50 16.80 -18.27
N ALA A 228 -7.06 15.88 -19.05
CA ALA A 228 -6.49 15.49 -20.35
C ALA A 228 -6.26 16.68 -21.27
N THR A 229 -7.04 17.75 -21.14
CA THR A 229 -6.92 18.93 -22.01
C THR A 229 -5.69 19.77 -21.73
N GLN A 230 -5.00 19.55 -20.60
CA GLN A 230 -3.86 20.33 -20.14
C GLN A 230 -2.50 19.62 -20.29
N VAL A 231 -2.49 18.31 -20.63
CA VAL A 231 -1.24 17.55 -20.69
C VAL A 231 -0.52 17.80 -22.02
N SER A 232 0.54 18.62 -21.98
CA SER A 232 1.35 18.92 -23.17
C SER A 232 2.50 17.94 -23.38
N GLU A 233 2.91 17.18 -22.37
CA GLU A 233 3.98 16.18 -22.51
C GLU A 233 3.80 14.95 -21.62
N VAL A 234 4.13 13.79 -22.17
CA VAL A 234 4.08 12.50 -21.47
C VAL A 234 5.49 11.90 -21.41
N TYR A 235 5.94 11.57 -20.21
CA TYR A 235 7.13 10.75 -20.01
C TYR A 235 6.76 9.27 -20.17
N LEU A 236 7.56 8.52 -20.92
CA LEU A 236 7.44 7.06 -21.05
C LEU A 236 8.62 6.38 -20.38
N ALA A 237 8.35 5.56 -19.38
CA ALA A 237 9.38 4.81 -18.66
C ALA A 237 9.08 3.30 -18.66
N PRO A 238 10.10 2.45 -18.48
CA PRO A 238 9.90 1.02 -18.32
C PRO A 238 9.09 0.61 -17.09
N SER A 239 8.26 -0.41 -17.26
CA SER A 239 7.37 -1.00 -16.24
C SER A 239 8.04 -1.97 -15.26
N HIS A 240 9.29 -2.38 -15.53
CA HIS A 240 9.98 -3.49 -14.87
C HIS A 240 11.34 -3.09 -14.26
N VAL A 241 11.89 -1.94 -14.67
CA VAL A 241 13.03 -1.27 -14.04
C VAL A 241 12.60 0.13 -13.65
N PHE A 242 12.22 0.30 -12.39
CA PHE A 242 11.44 1.47 -11.97
C PHE A 242 12.27 2.76 -11.78
N PHE A 243 13.59 2.70 -11.90
CA PHE A 243 14.45 3.83 -11.56
C PHE A 243 14.31 4.99 -12.54
N GLU A 244 14.10 4.70 -13.82
CA GLU A 244 13.79 5.67 -14.86
C GLU A 244 12.44 6.37 -14.61
N ALA A 245 11.43 5.59 -14.18
CA ALA A 245 10.14 6.14 -13.79
C ALA A 245 10.26 7.05 -12.55
N LEU A 246 11.04 6.63 -11.54
CA LEU A 246 11.32 7.44 -10.35
C LEU A 246 12.09 8.72 -10.67
N THR A 247 12.99 8.69 -11.65
CA THR A 247 13.69 9.88 -12.17
C THR A 247 12.72 10.84 -12.86
N ALA A 248 11.77 10.31 -13.65
CA ALA A 248 10.79 11.13 -14.37
C ALA A 248 9.69 11.69 -13.46
N ALA A 249 9.43 11.03 -12.34
CA ALA A 249 8.36 11.35 -11.40
C ALA A 249 8.27 12.83 -11.03
N PRO A 250 9.36 13.54 -10.66
CA PRO A 250 9.23 14.91 -10.23
C PRO A 250 8.84 15.88 -11.35
N ALA A 251 9.16 15.55 -12.60
CA ALA A 251 8.75 16.36 -13.75
C ALA A 251 7.31 16.03 -14.15
N ALA A 252 6.94 14.75 -14.09
CA ALA A 252 5.57 14.28 -14.32
C ALA A 252 4.56 14.80 -13.28
N ALA A 253 5.02 15.29 -12.14
CA ALA A 253 4.19 15.87 -11.10
C ALA A 253 3.68 17.29 -11.42
N ARG A 254 4.13 17.91 -12.51
CA ARG A 254 3.59 19.18 -13.01
C ARG A 254 2.22 18.96 -13.65
N ASN A 255 1.31 19.91 -13.50
CA ASN A 255 -0.09 19.79 -13.94
C ASN A 255 -0.26 19.54 -15.46
N ASP A 256 0.73 19.93 -16.25
CA ASP A 256 0.75 19.80 -17.72
C ASP A 256 1.58 18.60 -18.21
N ARG A 257 1.88 17.65 -17.31
CA ARG A 257 2.70 16.47 -17.57
C ARG A 257 2.03 15.20 -17.07
N ALA A 258 2.41 14.07 -17.64
CA ALA A 258 2.03 12.75 -17.14
C ALA A 258 3.17 11.73 -17.32
N LEU A 259 3.10 10.61 -16.60
CA LEU A 259 4.03 9.49 -16.73
C LEU A 259 3.25 8.20 -16.98
N LEU A 260 3.57 7.53 -18.08
CA LEU A 260 3.03 6.22 -18.42
C LEU A 260 4.14 5.18 -18.49
N LEU A 261 3.80 3.95 -18.13
CA LEU A 261 4.75 2.84 -18.10
C LEU A 261 4.56 1.88 -19.26
N VAL A 262 5.68 1.31 -19.72
CA VAL A 262 5.73 0.47 -20.91
C VAL A 262 6.55 -0.80 -20.62
N ASP A 263 6.03 -1.94 -21.06
CA ASP A 263 6.73 -3.23 -20.99
C ASP A 263 7.87 -3.34 -22.02
N PRO A 264 8.84 -4.26 -21.83
CA PRO A 264 9.86 -4.53 -22.85
C PRO A 264 9.27 -4.91 -24.22
N ALA A 265 8.10 -5.54 -24.22
CA ALA A 265 7.38 -5.94 -25.43
C ALA A 265 6.71 -4.75 -26.16
N GLY A 266 6.68 -3.57 -25.55
CA GLY A 266 6.06 -2.36 -26.06
C GLY A 266 4.82 -1.91 -25.28
N PRO A 267 4.20 -0.78 -25.70
CA PRO A 267 3.06 -0.21 -25.01
C PRO A 267 1.82 -1.11 -25.16
N SER A 268 1.10 -1.32 -24.06
CA SER A 268 -0.19 -2.02 -24.11
C SER A 268 -1.25 -1.20 -24.84
N SER A 269 -2.34 -1.84 -25.26
CA SER A 269 -3.49 -1.14 -25.85
C SER A 269 -4.07 -0.06 -24.92
N ALA A 270 -4.05 -0.29 -23.60
CA ALA A 270 -4.48 0.69 -22.60
C ALA A 270 -3.54 1.91 -22.55
N VAL A 271 -2.22 1.70 -22.59
CA VAL A 271 -1.24 2.81 -22.65
C VAL A 271 -1.41 3.61 -23.94
N LEU A 272 -1.59 2.95 -25.08
CA LEU A 272 -1.84 3.63 -26.35
C LEU A 272 -3.17 4.38 -26.37
N ALA A 273 -4.22 3.85 -25.73
CA ALA A 273 -5.50 4.55 -25.60
C ALA A 273 -5.35 5.80 -24.72
N GLU A 274 -4.61 5.69 -23.62
CA GLU A 274 -4.37 6.81 -22.72
C GLU A 274 -3.52 7.90 -23.37
N LEU A 275 -2.47 7.54 -24.11
CA LEU A 275 -1.71 8.47 -24.92
C LEU A 275 -2.59 9.26 -25.90
N ARG A 276 -3.56 8.61 -26.56
CA ARG A 276 -4.53 9.29 -27.43
C ARG A 276 -5.51 10.17 -26.67
N ARG A 277 -5.93 9.76 -25.47
CA ARG A 277 -6.82 10.55 -24.60
C ARG A 277 -6.14 11.85 -24.16
N LEU A 278 -4.87 11.75 -23.76
CA LEU A 278 -4.04 12.88 -23.35
C LEU A 278 -3.63 13.77 -24.54
N ASN A 279 -3.44 13.17 -25.72
CA ASN A 279 -3.04 13.85 -26.96
C ASN A 279 -1.89 14.87 -26.78
N PRO A 280 -0.75 14.48 -26.18
CA PRO A 280 0.32 15.41 -25.86
C PRO A 280 1.06 15.90 -27.11
N ALA A 281 1.65 17.09 -27.03
CA ALA A 281 2.53 17.62 -28.07
C ALA A 281 3.88 16.88 -28.10
N THR A 282 4.36 16.43 -26.94
CA THR A 282 5.64 15.74 -26.79
C THR A 282 5.50 14.44 -26.02
N VAL A 283 6.21 13.40 -26.45
CA VAL A 283 6.39 12.17 -25.69
C VAL A 283 7.88 11.94 -25.47
N THR A 284 8.33 11.93 -24.22
CA THR A 284 9.74 11.81 -23.88
C THR A 284 10.01 10.43 -23.27
N ALA A 285 10.73 9.59 -24.00
CA ALA A 285 11.17 8.29 -23.50
C ALA A 285 12.32 8.45 -22.50
N VAL A 286 12.19 7.90 -21.30
CA VAL A 286 13.21 7.96 -20.24
C VAL A 286 13.81 6.58 -20.09
N GLY A 287 15.02 6.39 -20.61
CA GLY A 287 15.68 5.08 -20.60
C GLY A 287 16.49 4.78 -21.86
N THR A 288 17.29 3.73 -21.76
CA THR A 288 18.12 3.25 -22.89
C THR A 288 17.26 2.64 -24.00
N ALA A 289 17.84 2.50 -25.19
CA ALA A 289 17.20 1.78 -26.30
C ALA A 289 17.03 0.27 -26.03
N SER A 290 17.80 -0.31 -25.10
CA SER A 290 17.66 -1.73 -24.72
C SER A 290 16.45 -1.98 -23.84
N VAL A 291 16.00 -0.97 -23.10
CA VAL A 291 14.87 -1.06 -22.16
C VAL A 291 13.59 -0.49 -22.76
N LEU A 292 13.70 0.56 -23.57
CA LEU A 292 12.61 1.13 -24.37
C LEU A 292 13.02 1.10 -25.85
N SER A 293 12.62 0.06 -26.57
CA SER A 293 13.06 -0.20 -27.95
C SER A 293 12.51 0.81 -28.97
N GLU A 294 13.18 0.95 -30.12
CA GLU A 294 12.64 1.74 -31.23
C GLU A 294 11.32 1.18 -31.79
N ALA A 295 11.08 -0.13 -31.67
CA ALA A 295 9.78 -0.72 -31.99
C ALA A 295 8.66 -0.15 -31.08
N SER A 296 8.95 -0.01 -29.78
CA SER A 296 8.01 0.59 -28.82
C SER A 296 7.73 2.06 -29.16
N LEU A 297 8.78 2.84 -29.49
CA LEU A 297 8.61 4.24 -29.87
C LEU A 297 7.91 4.40 -31.23
N SER A 298 8.13 3.48 -32.16
CA SER A 298 7.40 3.44 -33.45
C SER A 298 5.90 3.22 -33.25
N ALA A 299 5.51 2.34 -32.32
CA ALA A 299 4.11 2.15 -31.95
C ALA A 299 3.49 3.43 -31.36
N VAL A 300 4.23 4.17 -30.53
CA VAL A 300 3.82 5.47 -29.98
C VAL A 300 3.65 6.52 -31.08
N ARG A 301 4.64 6.68 -31.98
CA ARG A 301 4.56 7.59 -33.14
C ARG A 301 3.37 7.27 -34.04
N SER A 302 3.05 5.99 -34.21
CA SER A 302 1.89 5.54 -34.98
C SER A 302 0.56 5.89 -34.30
N ALA A 303 0.50 5.85 -32.97
CA ALA A 303 -0.68 6.23 -32.21
C ALA A 303 -0.87 7.75 -32.09
N LEU A 304 0.22 8.52 -32.15
CA LEU A 304 0.27 9.98 -32.03
C LEU A 304 1.12 10.60 -33.15
N PRO A 305 0.62 10.64 -34.41
CA PRO A 305 1.43 11.08 -35.56
C PRO A 305 1.84 12.55 -35.51
N ALA A 306 1.16 13.38 -34.72
CA ALA A 306 1.48 14.80 -34.55
C ALA A 306 2.44 15.08 -33.38
N ALA A 307 2.68 14.10 -32.50
CA ALA A 307 3.51 14.29 -31.32
C ALA A 307 5.00 14.17 -31.66
N GLN A 308 5.83 15.01 -31.05
CA GLN A 308 7.28 14.84 -31.08
C GLN A 308 7.68 13.74 -30.11
N VAL A 309 8.32 12.67 -30.60
CA VAL A 309 8.82 11.59 -29.75
C VAL A 309 10.32 11.71 -29.56
N THR A 310 10.76 12.08 -28.35
CA THR A 310 12.16 12.28 -27.97
C THR A 310 12.62 11.21 -26.97
N ARG A 311 13.90 11.25 -26.58
CA ARG A 311 14.46 10.35 -25.56
C ARG A 311 15.51 11.06 -24.72
N VAL A 312 15.42 10.89 -23.40
CA VAL A 312 16.52 11.15 -22.47
C VAL A 312 17.24 9.83 -22.19
N ALA A 313 18.48 9.75 -22.62
CA ALA A 313 19.31 8.54 -22.55
C ALA A 313 20.59 8.76 -21.74
N GLY A 314 21.25 7.65 -21.41
CA GLY A 314 22.53 7.56 -20.73
C GLY A 314 23.02 6.11 -20.78
N ARG A 315 24.25 5.84 -20.37
CA ARG A 315 24.78 4.45 -20.35
C ARG A 315 24.12 3.59 -19.27
N ASP A 316 23.71 4.23 -18.18
CA ASP A 316 23.04 3.64 -17.03
C ASP A 316 22.04 4.64 -16.44
N VAL A 317 21.29 4.20 -15.43
CA VAL A 317 20.23 5.02 -14.83
C VAL A 317 20.77 6.22 -14.06
N ALA A 318 22.01 6.16 -13.57
CA ALA A 318 22.65 7.29 -12.92
C ALA A 318 22.92 8.42 -13.94
N GLU A 319 23.47 8.08 -15.10
CA GLU A 319 23.65 9.02 -16.21
C GLU A 319 22.31 9.53 -16.76
N ILE A 320 21.31 8.64 -16.93
CA ILE A 320 19.95 9.05 -17.33
C ILE A 320 19.40 10.07 -16.34
N SER A 321 19.51 9.83 -15.03
CA SER A 321 18.99 10.74 -14.01
C SER A 321 19.69 12.09 -14.00
N ALA A 322 21.01 12.13 -14.21
CA ALA A 322 21.77 13.37 -14.34
C ALA A 322 21.38 14.16 -15.60
N ASN A 323 21.21 13.48 -16.73
CA ASN A 323 20.79 14.10 -17.99
C ASN A 323 19.35 14.63 -17.89
N PHE A 324 18.44 13.84 -17.30
CA PHE A 324 17.06 14.24 -17.06
C PHE A 324 16.98 15.45 -16.13
N ALA A 325 17.77 15.47 -15.05
CA ALA A 325 17.84 16.60 -14.14
C ALA A 325 18.29 17.90 -14.84
N ARG A 326 19.25 17.82 -15.77
CA ARG A 326 19.69 18.99 -16.55
C ARG A 326 18.62 19.50 -17.50
N GLN A 327 17.95 18.59 -18.18
CA GLN A 327 16.97 18.91 -19.21
C GLN A 327 15.69 19.49 -18.58
N GLU A 328 15.15 18.78 -17.59
CA GLU A 328 13.83 19.10 -17.03
C GLU A 328 13.91 20.08 -15.86
N PHE A 329 15.08 20.25 -15.24
CA PHE A 329 15.28 21.14 -14.09
C PHE A 329 16.54 22.03 -14.21
N PRO A 330 16.70 22.80 -15.31
CA PRO A 330 17.92 23.57 -15.57
C PRO A 330 18.23 24.65 -14.51
N GLY A 331 17.22 25.11 -13.78
CA GLY A 331 17.32 26.14 -12.73
C GLY A 331 17.24 25.61 -11.30
N ALA A 332 17.30 24.29 -11.08
CA ALA A 332 17.13 23.72 -9.75
C ALA A 332 18.15 24.28 -8.73
N ARG A 333 17.63 24.67 -7.56
CA ARG A 333 18.41 25.12 -6.40
C ARG A 333 18.48 24.09 -5.28
N SER A 334 17.63 23.06 -5.34
CA SER A 334 17.70 21.92 -4.44
C SER A 334 17.55 20.64 -5.26
N ALA A 335 18.01 19.51 -4.73
CA ALA A 335 17.82 18.19 -5.35
C ALA A 335 17.72 17.10 -4.28
N TYR A 336 17.08 15.98 -4.65
CA TYR A 336 17.15 14.75 -3.88
C TYR A 336 18.12 13.78 -4.57
N MET A 337 18.81 12.98 -3.76
CA MET A 337 19.71 11.94 -4.25
C MET A 337 19.44 10.62 -3.53
N ALA A 338 19.34 9.53 -4.30
CA ALA A 338 19.19 8.19 -3.73
C ALA A 338 20.07 7.18 -4.48
N ALA A 339 20.36 6.06 -3.83
CA ALA A 339 21.05 4.98 -4.51
C ALA A 339 20.11 4.18 -5.41
N GLU A 340 20.56 3.88 -6.62
CA GLU A 340 19.93 2.87 -7.47
C GLU A 340 19.90 1.51 -6.74
N ARG A 341 19.02 0.61 -7.18
CA ARG A 341 18.76 -0.68 -6.52
C ARG A 341 18.27 -0.54 -5.06
N ASN A 342 17.97 0.66 -4.54
CA ASN A 342 17.19 0.84 -3.31
C ASN A 342 15.83 1.48 -3.59
N LEU A 343 14.85 0.65 -3.96
CA LEU A 343 13.54 1.15 -4.39
C LEU A 343 12.83 1.96 -3.30
N SER A 344 12.95 1.61 -2.01
CA SER A 344 12.28 2.37 -0.95
C SER A 344 12.83 3.79 -0.78
N ASP A 345 14.15 3.93 -0.83
CA ASP A 345 14.82 5.21 -0.64
C ASP A 345 14.60 6.09 -1.87
N ALA A 346 14.74 5.51 -3.08
CA ALA A 346 14.48 6.21 -4.33
C ALA A 346 13.00 6.62 -4.48
N THR A 347 12.06 5.78 -4.04
CA THR A 347 10.62 6.11 -3.94
C THR A 347 10.39 7.30 -3.02
N SER A 348 10.98 7.27 -1.82
CA SER A 348 10.81 8.34 -0.83
C SER A 348 11.41 9.66 -1.32
N GLY A 349 12.57 9.58 -1.98
CA GLY A 349 13.21 10.71 -2.65
C GLY A 349 12.41 11.24 -3.84
N ALA A 350 11.89 10.37 -4.70
CA ALA A 350 11.08 10.75 -5.86
C ALA A 350 9.80 11.50 -5.44
N SER A 351 9.08 10.96 -4.46
CA SER A 351 7.87 11.58 -3.94
C SER A 351 8.17 12.97 -3.35
N SER A 352 9.22 13.09 -2.54
CA SER A 352 9.61 14.36 -1.93
C SER A 352 10.14 15.36 -2.96
N ALA A 353 10.87 14.89 -3.97
CA ALA A 353 11.36 15.71 -5.08
C ALA A 353 10.21 16.25 -5.93
N ALA A 354 9.17 15.43 -6.15
CA ALA A 354 7.99 15.80 -6.94
C ALA A 354 7.23 16.99 -6.35
N VAL A 355 6.93 16.98 -5.05
CA VAL A 355 6.24 18.13 -4.44
C VAL A 355 7.15 19.37 -4.35
N SER A 356 8.44 19.16 -4.12
CA SER A 356 9.40 20.27 -4.07
C SER A 356 9.72 20.84 -5.45
N GLY A 357 9.24 20.22 -6.54
CA GLY A 357 9.50 20.66 -7.91
C GLY A 357 10.97 20.60 -8.31
N VAL A 358 11.71 19.63 -7.77
CA VAL A 358 13.18 19.48 -7.92
C VAL A 358 13.55 18.10 -8.46
N PRO A 359 14.76 17.91 -9.02
CA PRO A 359 15.15 16.61 -9.56
C PRO A 359 15.45 15.57 -8.48
N LEU A 360 15.18 14.30 -8.83
CA LEU A 360 15.79 13.13 -8.20
C LEU A 360 16.98 12.67 -9.03
N VAL A 361 18.16 12.67 -8.43
CA VAL A 361 19.40 12.14 -9.04
C VAL A 361 19.71 10.78 -8.42
N LEU A 362 20.01 9.79 -9.26
CA LEU A 362 20.33 8.44 -8.84
C LEU A 362 21.83 8.18 -8.95
N THR A 363 22.34 7.31 -8.08
CA THR A 363 23.74 6.90 -8.08
C THR A 363 23.90 5.41 -7.81
N PRO A 364 24.91 4.74 -8.39
CA PRO A 364 25.17 3.33 -8.11
C PRO A 364 25.64 3.06 -6.69
N ARG A 365 25.36 1.84 -6.23
CA ARG A 365 25.87 1.27 -4.97
C ARG A 365 27.34 0.83 -5.09
N VAL A 366 28.21 1.74 -5.50
CA VAL A 366 29.66 1.50 -5.57
C VAL A 366 30.40 2.58 -4.79
N ASN A 367 31.67 2.33 -4.45
CA ASN A 367 32.49 3.29 -3.71
C ASN A 367 32.92 4.52 -4.55
N THR A 368 32.54 4.57 -5.83
CA THR A 368 32.92 5.64 -6.77
C THR A 368 31.68 6.28 -7.39
N MET A 369 31.55 7.57 -7.19
CA MET A 369 30.55 8.41 -7.83
C MET A 369 30.78 8.46 -9.36
N PRO A 370 29.78 8.16 -10.20
CA PRO A 370 29.93 8.26 -11.65
C PRO A 370 30.20 9.69 -12.11
N ASP A 371 30.97 9.83 -13.20
CA ASP A 371 31.34 11.13 -13.75
C ASP A 371 30.15 11.98 -14.18
N ALA A 372 29.09 11.36 -14.72
CA ALA A 372 27.87 12.08 -15.10
C ALA A 372 27.20 12.74 -13.89
N VAL A 373 27.10 12.02 -12.77
CA VAL A 373 26.53 12.50 -11.51
C VAL A 373 27.43 13.58 -10.89
N ARG A 374 28.75 13.33 -10.86
CA ARG A 374 29.76 14.31 -10.37
C ARG A 374 29.70 15.61 -11.16
N SER A 375 29.67 15.51 -12.49
CA SER A 375 29.55 16.64 -13.41
C SER A 375 28.23 17.39 -13.22
N TYR A 376 27.13 16.69 -12.92
CA TYR A 376 25.86 17.33 -12.61
C TYR A 376 25.99 18.21 -11.37
N PHE A 377 26.45 17.67 -10.25
CA PHE A 377 26.56 18.45 -9.01
C PHE A 377 27.59 19.58 -9.08
N ALA A 378 28.66 19.43 -9.87
CA ALA A 378 29.65 20.49 -10.06
C ALA A 378 29.11 21.68 -10.88
N GLN A 379 28.14 21.43 -11.77
CA GLN A 379 27.56 22.47 -12.65
C GLN A 379 26.24 23.01 -12.10
N ALA A 380 25.45 22.17 -11.43
CA ALA A 380 24.23 22.55 -10.77
C ALA A 380 24.56 23.51 -9.63
N ARG A 381 23.94 24.68 -9.62
CA ARG A 381 24.11 25.66 -8.54
C ARG A 381 23.15 25.34 -7.41
N LEU A 382 23.29 24.18 -6.79
CA LEU A 382 22.44 23.79 -5.66
C LEU A 382 22.82 24.60 -4.42
N SER A 383 21.84 25.04 -3.65
CA SER A 383 21.99 25.48 -2.26
C SER A 383 21.71 24.36 -1.27
N GLU A 384 20.87 23.39 -1.63
CA GLU A 384 20.51 22.27 -0.75
C GLU A 384 20.53 20.94 -1.50
N LEU A 385 20.92 19.87 -0.79
CA LEU A 385 20.90 18.51 -1.30
C LEU A 385 20.47 17.56 -0.19
N VAL A 386 19.40 16.79 -0.45
CA VAL A 386 18.95 15.74 0.46
C VAL A 386 19.40 14.38 -0.08
N ILE A 387 20.32 13.74 0.62
CA ILE A 387 20.74 12.37 0.37
C ILE A 387 19.82 11.44 1.15
N VAL A 388 19.07 10.59 0.45
CA VAL A 388 18.11 9.63 1.01
C VAL A 388 18.73 8.25 1.12
N GLY A 389 18.69 7.69 2.33
CA GLY A 389 19.31 6.41 2.66
C GLY A 389 20.73 6.56 3.20
N GLY A 390 21.38 5.44 3.51
CA GLY A 390 22.73 5.41 4.06
C GLY A 390 23.38 4.04 3.93
N ALA A 391 24.41 3.77 4.70
CA ALA A 391 25.05 2.45 4.72
C ALA A 391 24.01 1.35 5.09
N PRO A 392 24.12 0.14 4.51
CA PRO A 392 25.17 -0.30 3.58
C PRO A 392 24.92 0.10 2.12
N THR A 393 23.76 0.69 1.80
CA THR A 393 23.35 1.03 0.43
C THR A 393 24.23 2.11 -0.18
N LEU A 394 24.48 3.19 0.56
CA LEU A 394 25.32 4.30 0.13
C LEU A 394 26.47 4.44 1.11
N ALA A 395 27.64 3.92 0.73
CA ALA A 395 28.82 3.90 1.60
C ALA A 395 29.26 5.32 1.97
N LYS A 396 29.86 5.48 3.16
CA LYS A 396 30.33 6.80 3.63
C LYS A 396 31.28 7.47 2.63
N ALA A 397 32.21 6.71 2.05
CA ALA A 397 33.14 7.23 1.03
C ALA A 397 32.42 7.84 -0.18
N HIS A 398 31.31 7.23 -0.62
CA HIS A 398 30.49 7.78 -1.69
C HIS A 398 29.79 9.06 -1.25
N GLN A 399 29.25 9.11 -0.03
CA GLN A 399 28.65 10.32 0.52
C GLN A 399 29.66 11.48 0.62
N ASP A 400 30.91 11.18 0.99
CA ASP A 400 31.99 12.15 1.05
C ASP A 400 32.34 12.69 -0.36
N GLN A 401 32.36 11.83 -1.38
CA GLN A 401 32.53 12.24 -2.78
C GLN A 401 31.40 13.16 -3.26
N VAL A 402 30.15 12.87 -2.89
CA VAL A 402 28.99 13.73 -3.22
C VAL A 402 29.14 15.11 -2.57
N ARG A 403 29.52 15.17 -1.29
CA ARG A 403 29.76 16.44 -0.58
C ARG A 403 30.88 17.25 -1.24
N ALA A 404 31.96 16.59 -1.67
CA ALA A 404 33.06 17.23 -2.37
C ALA A 404 32.63 17.79 -3.75
N ALA A 405 31.83 17.03 -4.50
CA ALA A 405 31.32 17.43 -5.82
C ALA A 405 30.25 18.54 -5.76
N SER A 406 29.63 18.77 -4.60
CA SER A 406 28.59 19.77 -4.34
C SER A 406 29.07 20.88 -3.39
N SER A 407 30.34 21.28 -3.48
CA SER A 407 30.93 22.31 -2.62
C SER A 407 30.08 23.58 -2.56
N GLY A 408 29.80 24.07 -1.35
CA GLY A 408 28.89 25.21 -1.11
C GLY A 408 27.41 24.86 -1.01
N THR A 409 27.03 23.59 -1.17
CA THR A 409 25.67 23.07 -0.97
C THR A 409 25.47 22.60 0.48
N ALA A 410 24.35 22.93 1.10
CA ALA A 410 23.93 22.34 2.37
C ALA A 410 23.46 20.89 2.14
N VAL A 411 24.26 19.91 2.56
CA VAL A 411 23.97 18.49 2.32
C VAL A 411 23.42 17.81 3.57
N GLN A 412 22.14 17.44 3.53
CA GLN A 412 21.44 16.68 4.57
C GLN A 412 21.42 15.18 4.21
N LEU A 413 21.75 14.30 5.17
CA LEU A 413 21.57 12.86 5.02
C LEU A 413 20.34 12.42 5.81
N VAL A 414 19.36 11.83 5.14
CA VAL A 414 18.12 11.35 5.75
C VAL A 414 18.07 9.83 5.70
N ARG A 415 18.00 9.19 6.87
CA ARG A 415 17.91 7.72 6.99
C ARG A 415 17.19 7.32 8.27
N GLY A 416 16.50 6.19 8.22
CA GLY A 416 15.90 5.52 9.37
C GLY A 416 16.53 4.15 9.62
N ALA A 417 16.09 3.49 10.71
CA ALA A 417 16.48 2.12 11.02
C ALA A 417 15.92 1.09 10.01
N ASP A 418 14.90 1.47 9.25
CA ASP A 418 14.30 0.69 8.18
C ASP A 418 13.73 1.62 7.10
N ARG A 419 13.21 1.02 6.02
CA ARG A 419 12.61 1.72 4.88
C ARG A 419 11.42 2.61 5.23
N PHE A 420 10.65 2.26 6.25
CA PHE A 420 9.46 3.00 6.67
C PHE A 420 9.84 4.25 7.44
N ARG A 421 10.85 4.14 8.32
CA ARG A 421 11.44 5.27 9.04
C ARG A 421 12.20 6.20 8.11
N THR A 422 12.94 5.67 7.11
CA THR A 422 13.54 6.51 6.06
C THR A 422 12.45 7.25 5.29
N ASN A 423 11.40 6.56 4.84
CA ASN A 423 10.29 7.19 4.12
C ASN A 423 9.67 8.35 4.92
N ALA A 424 9.21 8.11 6.15
CA ALA A 424 8.61 9.16 6.97
C ALA A 424 9.56 10.35 7.21
N ALA A 425 10.85 10.09 7.48
CA ALA A 425 11.83 11.15 7.69
C ALA A 425 12.14 11.95 6.40
N THR A 426 12.11 11.31 5.24
CA THR A 426 12.29 11.98 3.94
C THR A 426 11.06 12.81 3.58
N LEU A 427 9.85 12.29 3.79
CA LEU A 427 8.64 13.06 3.54
C LEU A 427 8.59 14.33 4.42
N GLN A 428 9.10 14.27 5.67
CA GLN A 428 9.20 15.44 6.54
C GLN A 428 10.13 16.55 6.03
N THR A 429 11.02 16.28 5.06
CA THR A 429 11.85 17.35 4.46
C THR A 429 11.10 18.14 3.39
N ALA A 430 10.01 17.59 2.85
CA ALA A 430 9.25 18.21 1.77
C ALA A 430 7.86 18.69 2.21
N TRP A 431 7.27 18.09 3.24
CA TRP A 431 5.92 18.40 3.72
C TRP A 431 5.91 18.88 5.16
N SER A 432 5.19 19.98 5.37
CA SER A 432 4.78 20.48 6.68
C SER A 432 3.33 20.94 6.62
N GLY A 433 2.56 20.71 7.68
CA GLY A 433 1.14 21.08 7.73
C GLY A 433 0.21 20.14 6.93
N ALA A 434 -1.06 20.52 6.89
CA ALA A 434 -2.13 19.71 6.29
C ALA A 434 -1.93 19.49 4.78
N GLN A 435 -2.27 18.31 4.29
CA GLN A 435 -2.19 17.91 2.89
C GLN A 435 -3.54 17.39 2.43
N SER A 436 -4.02 17.77 1.24
CA SER A 436 -5.34 17.31 0.79
C SER A 436 -5.39 15.80 0.51
N THR A 437 -4.30 15.20 0.05
CA THR A 437 -4.23 13.78 -0.29
C THR A 437 -2.95 13.13 0.24
N VAL A 438 -3.03 11.88 0.69
CA VAL A 438 -1.87 10.96 0.79
C VAL A 438 -2.11 9.71 -0.01
N TYR A 439 -1.04 9.22 -0.62
CA TYR A 439 -1.01 7.96 -1.32
C TYR A 439 -0.36 6.91 -0.44
N LEU A 440 -0.99 5.74 -0.32
CA LEU A 440 -0.44 4.61 0.40
C LEU A 440 0.05 3.56 -0.57
N ALA A 441 1.29 3.14 -0.38
CA ALA A 441 1.87 2.05 -1.17
C ALA A 441 2.69 1.09 -0.33
N SER A 442 2.73 -0.18 -0.76
CA SER A 442 3.46 -1.21 -0.02
C SER A 442 4.97 -0.99 -0.07
N GLY A 443 5.58 -0.82 1.10
CA GLY A 443 7.04 -0.88 1.24
C GLY A 443 7.61 -2.30 1.16
N LEU A 444 6.77 -3.33 0.97
CA LEU A 444 7.17 -4.74 0.91
C LEU A 444 7.03 -5.35 -0.49
N ARG A 445 6.11 -4.83 -1.31
CA ARG A 445 5.88 -5.24 -2.70
C ARG A 445 5.97 -4.02 -3.61
N PHE A 446 7.17 -3.75 -4.09
CA PHE A 446 7.54 -2.45 -4.68
C PHE A 446 6.95 -2.15 -6.06
N GLY A 447 6.37 -3.13 -6.75
CA GLY A 447 5.80 -2.93 -8.10
C GLY A 447 4.81 -1.78 -8.13
N HIS A 448 3.86 -1.71 -7.20
CA HIS A 448 2.89 -0.61 -7.13
C HIS A 448 3.43 0.65 -6.42
N ALA A 449 4.38 0.51 -5.48
CA ALA A 449 4.95 1.65 -4.75
C ALA A 449 5.89 2.51 -5.59
N ALA A 450 6.68 1.89 -6.46
CA ALA A 450 7.53 2.63 -7.36
C ALA A 450 6.73 3.47 -8.37
N ILE A 451 5.50 3.05 -8.68
CA ILE A 451 4.60 3.67 -9.67
C ILE A 451 3.71 4.69 -9.02
N GLY A 452 3.25 4.41 -7.79
CA GLY A 452 2.67 5.42 -6.94
C GLY A 452 3.57 6.64 -6.81
N SER A 453 4.86 6.43 -6.62
CA SER A 453 5.85 7.51 -6.54
C SER A 453 6.06 8.24 -7.86
N ALA A 454 5.76 7.57 -8.98
CA ALA A 454 5.97 8.08 -10.32
C ALA A 454 4.74 8.80 -10.90
N VAL A 455 3.54 8.43 -10.44
CA VAL A 455 2.26 8.90 -11.01
C VAL A 455 1.33 9.50 -9.95
N ALA A 456 1.70 9.56 -8.66
CA ALA A 456 1.09 10.46 -7.67
C ALA A 456 1.53 11.92 -7.90
N THR A 457 1.38 12.36 -9.14
CA THR A 457 1.15 13.71 -9.67
C THR A 457 0.99 14.85 -8.65
N GLY A 458 2.04 15.21 -7.90
CA GLY A 458 2.11 16.50 -7.18
C GLY A 458 1.05 16.79 -6.11
N VAL A 459 0.07 15.91 -5.88
CA VAL A 459 -1.10 16.14 -5.02
C VAL A 459 -0.97 15.55 -3.61
N GLY A 460 0.08 14.78 -3.32
CA GLY A 460 0.24 14.21 -1.98
C GLY A 460 1.48 13.35 -1.77
N PRO A 461 1.91 13.15 -0.50
CA PRO A 461 3.03 12.28 -0.18
C PRO A 461 2.71 10.80 -0.46
N VAL A 462 3.72 10.04 -0.89
CA VAL A 462 3.65 8.57 -0.97
C VAL A 462 4.19 7.96 0.32
N VAL A 463 3.26 7.59 1.18
CA VAL A 463 3.51 6.98 2.49
C VAL A 463 3.66 5.47 2.32
N LEU A 464 4.83 4.94 2.72
CA LEU A 464 5.10 3.51 2.67
C LEU A 464 4.43 2.78 3.84
N THR A 465 3.62 1.78 3.50
CA THR A 465 2.91 0.95 4.46
C THR A 465 3.38 -0.51 4.42
N SER A 466 3.12 -1.28 5.48
CA SER A 466 3.08 -2.74 5.36
C SER A 466 1.80 -3.14 4.59
N ILE A 467 1.61 -4.43 4.33
CA ILE A 467 0.38 -4.89 3.68
C ILE A 467 -0.84 -4.68 4.59
N GLY A 468 -0.75 -5.05 5.88
CA GLY A 468 -1.89 -5.06 6.81
C GLY A 468 -2.14 -3.73 7.53
N CYS A 469 -1.11 -2.91 7.72
CA CYS A 469 -1.17 -1.71 8.55
C CYS A 469 -0.05 -0.72 8.21
N VAL A 470 -0.22 0.55 8.61
CA VAL A 470 0.77 1.61 8.47
C VAL A 470 1.77 1.58 9.64
N PRO A 471 3.08 1.38 9.40
CA PRO A 471 4.07 1.34 10.48
C PRO A 471 4.14 2.64 11.28
N PRO A 472 4.65 2.62 12.53
CA PRO A 472 4.52 3.76 13.44
C PRO A 472 5.01 5.11 12.90
N ALA A 473 6.17 5.15 12.23
CA ALA A 473 6.72 6.42 11.72
C ALA A 473 5.93 6.96 10.52
N PRO A 474 5.65 6.17 9.45
CA PRO A 474 4.72 6.59 8.39
C PRO A 474 3.33 6.98 8.89
N HIS A 475 2.79 6.25 9.89
CA HIS A 475 1.49 6.59 10.48
C HIS A 475 1.56 7.95 11.17
N SER A 476 2.58 8.21 11.99
CA SER A 476 2.74 9.51 12.65
C SER A 476 2.89 10.66 11.65
N PHE A 477 3.59 10.43 10.52
CA PHE A 477 3.64 11.41 9.44
C PHE A 477 2.25 11.62 8.82
N ALA A 478 1.55 10.55 8.46
CA ALA A 478 0.21 10.61 7.87
C ALA A 478 -0.81 11.30 8.81
N SER A 479 -0.71 11.08 10.13
CA SER A 479 -1.51 11.81 11.12
C SER A 479 -1.19 13.30 11.16
N ALA A 480 0.09 13.66 11.04
CA ALA A 480 0.53 15.05 11.17
C ALA A 480 0.15 15.90 9.94
N VAL A 481 0.05 15.27 8.78
CA VAL A 481 -0.41 15.93 7.54
C VAL A 481 -1.93 15.91 7.37
N ASP A 482 -2.66 15.26 8.30
CA ASP A 482 -4.12 15.28 8.43
C ASP A 482 -4.89 15.33 7.09
N PRO A 483 -4.88 14.24 6.31
CA PRO A 483 -5.36 14.28 4.94
C PRO A 483 -6.88 14.22 4.80
N ASP A 484 -7.42 15.02 3.87
CA ASP A 484 -8.84 14.92 3.47
C ASP A 484 -9.13 13.62 2.72
N ARG A 485 -8.12 13.11 1.99
CA ARG A 485 -8.24 11.97 1.10
C ARG A 485 -7.07 11.00 1.24
N VAL A 486 -7.37 9.72 1.31
CA VAL A 486 -6.37 8.65 1.22
C VAL A 486 -6.59 7.84 -0.05
N VAL A 487 -5.52 7.60 -0.80
CA VAL A 487 -5.54 6.78 -2.01
C VAL A 487 -4.64 5.55 -1.84
N ALA A 488 -5.23 4.37 -1.76
CA ALA A 488 -4.51 3.10 -1.69
C ALA A 488 -4.10 2.61 -3.08
N LEU A 489 -2.81 2.32 -3.25
CA LEU A 489 -2.24 1.89 -4.53
C LEU A 489 -2.08 0.38 -4.59
N GLY A 490 -2.77 -0.21 -5.57
CA GLY A 490 -2.89 -1.64 -5.76
C GLY A 490 -4.07 -2.24 -4.98
N ARG A 491 -4.18 -3.56 -5.08
CA ARG A 491 -5.23 -4.35 -4.43
C ARG A 491 -4.93 -4.62 -2.96
N GLU A 492 -5.89 -5.25 -2.28
CA GLU A 492 -5.91 -5.53 -0.84
C GLU A 492 -4.71 -6.36 -0.36
N TRP A 493 -4.13 -7.18 -1.24
CA TRP A 493 -2.93 -7.97 -0.95
C TRP A 493 -1.61 -7.18 -1.05
N THR A 494 -1.65 -5.94 -1.54
CA THR A 494 -0.53 -4.99 -1.55
C THR A 494 -0.71 -3.92 -0.48
N VAL A 495 -1.91 -3.32 -0.41
CA VAL A 495 -2.34 -2.39 0.63
C VAL A 495 -3.75 -2.80 1.06
N SER A 496 -3.87 -3.43 2.23
CA SER A 496 -5.17 -3.82 2.79
C SER A 496 -6.05 -2.61 3.09
N ASP A 497 -7.34 -2.84 3.33
CA ASP A 497 -8.27 -1.78 3.70
C ASP A 497 -7.91 -1.14 5.05
N ASN A 498 -7.38 -1.92 6.01
CA ASN A 498 -6.90 -1.37 7.28
C ASN A 498 -5.71 -0.43 7.09
N ALA A 499 -4.72 -0.83 6.28
CA ALA A 499 -3.66 0.09 5.89
C ALA A 499 -4.22 1.33 5.19
N ALA A 500 -5.17 1.15 4.26
CA ALA A 500 -5.80 2.22 3.49
C ALA A 500 -6.59 3.23 4.36
N MET A 501 -7.15 2.76 5.47
CA MET A 501 -7.81 3.58 6.49
C MET A 501 -6.81 4.25 7.45
N LEU A 502 -5.50 4.17 7.18
CA LEU A 502 -4.41 4.60 8.06
C LEU A 502 -4.40 3.85 9.41
N GLY A 503 -4.82 2.58 9.44
CA GLY A 503 -4.71 1.71 10.61
C GLY A 503 -3.25 1.50 11.00
N ARG A 504 -2.90 1.79 12.26
CA ARG A 504 -1.52 1.72 12.74
C ARG A 504 -1.10 0.28 13.02
N CYS A 505 0.14 -0.08 12.69
CA CYS A 505 0.72 -1.32 13.18
C CYS A 505 0.92 -1.31 14.70
N ALA A 506 0.66 -2.44 15.36
CA ALA A 506 1.08 -2.68 16.73
C ALA A 506 2.61 -2.54 16.86
N ARG A 507 3.08 -2.07 18.02
CA ARG A 507 4.52 -1.86 18.28
C ARG A 507 5.29 -3.15 18.46
#